data_AF-A0A7C1F005-F1
#
_entry.id   AF-A0A7C1F005-F1
#
_cell.length_a   1.000
_cell.length_b   1.000
_cell.length_c   1.000
_cell.angle_alpha   90.00
_cell.angle_beta   90.00
_cell.angle_gamma   90.00
#
_symmetry.space_group_name_H-M   'P 1'
#
loop_
_entity.id
_entity.type
_entity.pdbx_description
1 polymer ?
#
loop_
_entity_poly.entity_id
_entity_poly.type
_entity_poly.pdbx_seq_one_letter_code
_entity_poly.pdbx_strand_id
1 'polypeptide(L)'
;MSDIAIHINGISKQFHIGAMRKRRESTFEAISSTVMGPFRRARSVLKGQSARHGEGTQTIWALRDISFDVHAGEVIGIVGHNGAGKSTLLKILSRITEPTEGFAEVHGRVGALLEIGTGFHPELTGRENVYLNAAILGMRREEIDRKFDEIVAFAEVEKFIDTPVKHYSSGMGVRLGFAVAAHVDPEILIVDEVLSVGDAAFQRKCLGKMSSVTETGRTVLFVSHNMDAVQRLCTRCIMLDKGQVVADGDTQDVISQYLTRYREGLSTQYTGEIIAGQRTSLVSASLHGYNDDETATLLFGEPFTVQMTWFNPDKLPEDAAYAVRIYDDRDRLVTSIDSFHTDLENTTPGYHTVRCHLPHNFMSPGEYRIAVGAYVRPHTTLQNVDRCLKVTITEVAHDPNFLYTPRNKPVVALPSEWARADARAVKQEHAAL
;
A
#
# COMPACT_ATOMS: atom_id res chain seq x y z
N MET A 1 9.17 -34.71 15.94
CA MET A 1 9.44 -33.35 16.44
C MET A 1 8.82 -32.41 15.42
N SER A 2 7.95 -31.50 15.85
CA SER A 2 7.16 -30.66 14.96
C SER A 2 8.06 -29.81 14.06
N ASP A 3 7.79 -29.82 12.75
CA ASP A 3 8.54 -29.12 11.71
C ASP A 3 8.20 -27.61 11.69
N ILE A 4 8.25 -26.98 12.87
CA ILE A 4 7.84 -25.59 13.08
C ILE A 4 9.09 -24.70 13.13
N ALA A 5 9.15 -23.74 12.21
CA ALA A 5 10.18 -22.73 12.15
C ALA A 5 9.86 -21.50 13.02
N ILE A 6 8.57 -21.13 13.10
CA ILE A 6 8.08 -20.03 13.95
C ILE A 6 6.78 -20.46 14.63
N HIS A 7 6.75 -20.41 15.96
CA HIS A 7 5.53 -20.57 16.76
C HIS A 7 5.17 -19.24 17.40
N ILE A 8 3.96 -18.73 17.13
CA ILE A 8 3.46 -17.46 17.69
C ILE A 8 2.24 -17.73 18.56
N ASN A 9 2.27 -17.24 19.79
CA ASN A 9 1.20 -17.45 20.77
C ASN A 9 0.85 -16.16 21.52
N GLY A 10 -0.38 -15.68 21.31
CA GLY A 10 -0.99 -14.59 22.05
C GLY A 10 -0.27 -13.25 21.93
N ILE A 11 0.45 -12.99 20.83
CA ILE A 11 1.25 -11.78 20.70
C ILE A 11 0.35 -10.55 20.66
N SER A 12 0.54 -9.68 21.65
CA SER A 12 -0.06 -8.35 21.68
C SER A 12 1.01 -7.28 21.82
N LYS A 13 0.82 -6.13 21.17
CA LYS A 13 1.74 -5.00 21.24
C LYS A 13 1.00 -3.69 21.39
N GLN A 14 1.31 -2.98 22.47
CA GLN A 14 0.78 -1.66 22.77
C GLN A 14 1.87 -0.58 22.65
N PHE A 15 1.52 0.55 22.03
CA PHE A 15 2.33 1.77 21.98
C PHE A 15 1.64 2.90 22.74
N HIS A 16 2.43 3.83 23.27
CA HIS A 16 1.94 5.04 23.94
C HIS A 16 2.09 6.23 22.99
N ILE A 17 0.99 6.94 22.70
CA ILE A 17 1.00 8.18 21.94
C ILE A 17 1.42 9.32 22.87
N GLY A 18 2.37 10.15 22.44
CA GLY A 18 2.61 11.47 23.06
C GLY A 18 3.48 11.47 24.32
N ALA A 19 4.03 10.35 24.77
CA ALA A 19 5.02 10.34 25.83
C ALA A 19 6.42 10.06 25.25
N MET A 20 7.29 11.08 25.25
CA MET A 20 8.73 10.83 25.27
C MET A 20 8.99 9.87 26.43
N ARG A 21 9.47 8.67 26.08
CA ARG A 21 9.79 7.57 26.97
C ARG A 21 10.50 8.11 28.21
N LYS A 22 9.83 8.15 29.37
CA LYS A 22 10.53 8.34 30.65
C LYS A 22 11.58 7.24 30.71
N ARG A 23 12.83 7.67 30.64
CA ARG A 23 14.04 6.84 30.69
C ARG A 23 13.86 5.86 31.84
N ARG A 24 14.05 4.56 31.56
CA ARG A 24 14.06 3.46 32.53
C ARG A 24 14.76 3.97 33.80
N GLU A 25 13.99 4.13 34.88
CA GLU A 25 14.47 4.74 36.12
C GLU A 25 15.69 3.94 36.59
N SER A 26 16.85 4.60 36.67
CA SER A 26 18.05 4.00 37.20
C SER A 26 17.89 3.82 38.71
N THR A 27 18.44 2.74 39.22
CA THR A 27 18.39 2.27 40.62
C THR A 27 18.79 3.33 41.67
N PHE A 28 19.34 4.46 41.25
CA PHE A 28 19.75 5.58 42.10
C PHE A 28 18.60 6.56 42.47
N GLU A 29 17.51 6.65 41.71
CA GLU A 29 16.39 7.57 42.03
C GLU A 29 15.34 6.97 43.00
N ALA A 30 15.31 5.64 43.16
CA ALA A 30 14.43 5.00 44.15
C ALA A 30 14.80 5.41 45.59
N ILE A 31 16.07 5.71 45.84
CA ILE A 31 16.59 6.14 47.15
C ILE A 31 16.21 7.59 47.45
N SER A 32 16.18 8.48 46.44
CA SER A 32 15.86 9.90 46.64
C SER A 32 14.36 10.16 46.85
N SER A 33 13.49 9.28 46.34
CA SER A 33 12.03 9.38 46.51
C SER A 33 11.54 9.07 47.93
N THR A 34 12.31 8.32 48.72
CA THR A 34 11.99 8.00 50.11
C THR A 34 12.31 9.16 51.07
N VAL A 35 13.26 10.02 50.72
CA VAL A 35 13.74 11.10 51.60
C VAL A 35 12.86 12.36 51.53
N MET A 36 12.15 12.61 50.43
CA MET A 36 11.30 13.82 50.25
C MET A 36 9.79 13.58 50.29
N GLY A 37 9.34 12.37 50.63
CA GLY A 37 7.91 12.02 50.76
C GLY A 37 7.09 12.89 51.72
N PRO A 38 7.60 13.28 52.91
CA PRO A 38 6.83 14.07 53.87
C PRO A 38 6.62 15.53 53.45
N PHE A 39 7.60 16.14 52.78
CA PHE A 39 7.61 17.58 52.50
C PHE A 39 6.67 18.00 51.36
N ARG A 40 6.36 17.10 50.41
CA ARG A 40 5.43 17.38 49.31
C ARG A 40 3.95 17.18 49.68
N ARG A 41 3.64 16.26 50.60
CA ARG A 41 2.26 16.04 51.07
C ARG A 41 1.73 17.22 51.91
N ALA A 42 2.57 17.80 52.76
CA ALA A 42 2.18 18.94 53.61
C ALA A 42 1.76 20.19 52.81
N ARG A 43 2.28 20.38 51.59
CA ARG A 43 1.96 21.54 50.75
C ARG A 43 0.66 21.37 49.94
N SER A 44 0.19 20.13 49.76
CA SER A 44 -1.01 19.82 48.96
C SER A 44 -2.33 19.88 49.75
N VAL A 45 -2.26 19.82 51.08
CA VAL A 45 -3.46 19.89 51.95
C VAL A 45 -3.92 21.33 52.18
N LEU A 46 -3.05 22.32 51.96
CA LEU A 46 -3.32 23.75 52.19
C LEU A 46 -3.91 24.52 51.01
N LYS A 47 -3.99 23.91 49.82
CA LYS A 47 -4.67 24.49 48.65
C LYS A 47 -5.76 23.53 48.19
N GLY A 48 -6.95 23.69 48.78
CA GLY A 48 -8.16 23.05 48.29
C GLY A 48 -8.48 23.55 46.89
N GLN A 49 -8.07 22.80 45.86
CA GLN A 49 -8.55 22.95 44.50
C GLN A 49 -8.68 21.57 43.85
N SER A 50 -9.91 21.28 43.44
CA SER A 50 -10.37 20.08 42.74
C SER A 50 -9.47 19.74 41.54
N ALA A 51 -8.82 18.58 41.60
CA ALA A 51 -8.17 17.97 40.44
C ALA A 51 -9.22 17.17 39.62
N ARG A 52 -9.76 17.80 38.58
CA ARG A 52 -10.43 17.14 37.45
C ARG A 52 -9.73 17.54 36.16
N HIS A 53 -8.88 16.66 35.65
CA HIS A 53 -8.82 16.15 34.28
C HIS A 53 -7.49 15.41 34.11
N GLY A 54 -7.57 14.09 33.87
CA GLY A 54 -6.41 13.27 33.57
C GLY A 54 -5.89 13.60 32.18
N GLU A 55 -4.61 13.98 32.10
CA GLU A 55 -3.81 13.82 30.89
C GLU A 55 -3.61 12.31 30.69
N GLY A 56 -4.58 11.68 30.03
CA GLY A 56 -4.53 10.26 29.69
C GLY A 56 -3.44 10.03 28.65
N THR A 57 -2.44 9.22 28.98
CA THR A 57 -1.57 8.58 28.01
C THR A 57 -2.43 7.77 27.06
N GLN A 58 -2.69 8.29 25.86
CA GLN A 58 -3.43 7.55 24.85
C GLN A 58 -2.58 6.36 24.43
N THR A 59 -3.06 5.14 24.66
CA THR A 59 -2.40 3.91 24.24
C THR A 59 -3.07 3.38 22.98
N ILE A 60 -2.28 2.87 22.03
CA ILE A 60 -2.74 2.21 20.81
C ILE A 60 -2.28 0.77 20.84
N TRP A 61 -3.19 -0.16 20.57
CA TRP A 61 -2.85 -1.55 20.28
C TRP A 61 -2.51 -1.67 18.79
N ALA A 62 -1.25 -2.01 18.49
CA ALA A 62 -0.81 -2.29 17.13
C ALA A 62 -0.97 -3.77 16.76
N LEU A 63 -0.90 -4.66 17.74
CA LEU A 63 -1.21 -6.08 17.63
C LEU A 63 -2.00 -6.52 18.86
N ARG A 64 -2.90 -7.47 18.69
CA ARG A 64 -3.73 -8.00 19.77
C ARG A 64 -4.02 -9.47 19.53
N ASP A 65 -3.52 -10.32 20.41
CA ASP A 65 -3.78 -11.76 20.47
C ASP A 65 -3.51 -12.50 19.14
N ILE A 66 -2.33 -12.23 18.55
CA ILE A 66 -1.89 -12.90 17.33
C ILE A 66 -1.35 -14.29 17.68
N SER A 67 -1.88 -15.33 17.05
CA SER A 67 -1.42 -16.72 17.20
C SER A 67 -1.47 -17.46 15.87
N PHE A 68 -0.35 -18.02 15.42
CA PHE A 68 -0.25 -18.91 14.26
C PHE A 68 1.13 -19.59 14.19
N ASP A 69 1.22 -20.67 13.41
CA ASP A 69 2.45 -21.41 13.17
C ASP A 69 2.94 -21.28 11.73
N VAL A 70 4.27 -21.26 11.57
CA VAL A 70 4.99 -21.29 10.30
C VAL A 70 5.88 -22.52 10.27
N HIS A 71 5.71 -23.37 9.26
CA HIS A 71 6.48 -24.58 9.06
C HIS A 71 7.79 -24.30 8.32
N ALA A 72 8.78 -25.19 8.50
CA ALA A 72 10.05 -25.05 7.80
C ALA A 72 9.84 -25.19 6.28
N GLY A 73 10.45 -24.28 5.51
CA GLY A 73 10.32 -24.26 4.05
C GLY A 73 9.00 -23.66 3.54
N GLU A 74 8.14 -23.19 4.43
CA GLU A 74 6.88 -22.54 4.05
C GLU A 74 7.13 -21.09 3.58
N VAL A 75 6.43 -20.68 2.53
CA VAL A 75 6.45 -19.30 2.01
C VAL A 75 5.08 -18.68 2.26
N ILE A 76 5.01 -17.82 3.28
CA ILE A 76 3.77 -17.22 3.75
C ILE A 76 3.72 -15.73 3.38
N GLY A 77 2.60 -15.30 2.80
CA GLY A 77 2.28 -13.90 2.60
C GLY A 77 1.60 -13.28 3.82
N ILE A 78 2.02 -12.10 4.27
CA ILE A 78 1.28 -11.31 5.27
C ILE A 78 0.67 -10.09 4.57
N VAL A 79 -0.65 -10.10 4.46
CA VAL A 79 -1.44 -9.06 3.76
C VAL A 79 -2.30 -8.28 4.76
N GLY A 80 -2.74 -7.08 4.37
CA GLY A 80 -3.55 -6.21 5.23
C GLY A 80 -3.35 -4.74 4.91
N HIS A 81 -4.27 -3.89 5.34
CA HIS A 81 -4.23 -2.45 5.08
C HIS A 81 -3.03 -1.75 5.78
N ASN A 82 -2.77 -0.50 5.42
CA ASN A 82 -1.79 0.32 6.12
C ASN A 82 -2.22 0.56 7.56
N GLY A 83 -1.33 0.26 8.52
CA GLY A 83 -1.66 0.32 9.94
C GLY A 83 -2.30 -0.96 10.51
N ALA A 84 -2.43 -2.04 9.73
CA ALA A 84 -2.94 -3.33 10.22
C ALA A 84 -2.02 -4.07 11.20
N GLY A 85 -0.78 -3.60 11.40
CA GLY A 85 0.19 -4.19 12.34
C GLY A 85 1.31 -5.01 11.70
N LYS A 86 1.34 -5.18 10.36
CA LYS A 86 2.33 -5.99 9.61
C LYS A 86 3.79 -5.71 10.02
N SER A 87 4.26 -4.46 9.88
CA SER A 87 5.64 -4.10 10.24
C SER A 87 5.92 -4.24 11.74
N THR A 88 4.90 -4.11 12.60
CA THR A 88 5.06 -4.36 14.05
C THR A 88 5.28 -5.84 14.33
N LEU A 89 4.52 -6.72 13.66
CA LEU A 89 4.68 -8.16 13.74
C LEU A 89 6.08 -8.57 13.27
N LEU A 90 6.51 -8.08 12.10
CA LEU A 90 7.84 -8.37 11.58
C LEU A 90 8.95 -7.90 12.52
N LYS A 91 8.82 -6.74 13.16
CA LYS A 91 9.77 -6.23 14.17
C LYS A 91 9.85 -7.10 15.41
N ILE A 92 8.77 -7.79 15.78
CA ILE A 92 8.78 -8.75 16.88
C ILE A 92 9.47 -10.05 16.44
N LEU A 93 9.13 -10.57 15.27
CA LEU A 93 9.73 -11.81 14.73
C LEU A 93 11.23 -11.67 14.44
N SER A 94 11.69 -10.48 14.05
CA SER A 94 13.10 -10.14 13.88
C SER A 94 13.81 -9.75 15.18
N ARG A 95 13.12 -9.83 16.33
CA ARG A 95 13.63 -9.50 17.67
C ARG A 95 14.12 -8.04 17.82
N ILE A 96 13.64 -7.14 16.97
CA ILE A 96 13.91 -5.69 17.07
C ILE A 96 13.10 -5.09 18.22
N THR A 97 11.91 -5.60 18.48
CA THR A 97 11.02 -5.08 19.53
C THR A 97 10.35 -6.23 20.26
N GLU A 98 10.33 -6.18 21.60
CA GLU A 98 9.64 -7.17 22.42
C GLU A 98 8.11 -6.99 22.34
N PRO A 99 7.32 -8.08 22.37
CA PRO A 99 5.88 -7.99 22.52
C PRO A 99 5.51 -7.41 23.90
N THR A 100 4.28 -6.88 24.03
CA THR A 100 3.75 -6.48 25.35
C THR A 100 3.22 -7.71 26.11
N GLU A 101 2.57 -8.63 25.39
CA GLU A 101 2.03 -9.89 25.90
C GLU A 101 2.28 -11.00 24.87
N GLY A 102 2.26 -12.25 25.31
CA GLY A 102 2.52 -13.41 24.45
C GLY A 102 4.01 -13.60 24.13
N PHE A 103 4.29 -14.52 23.22
CA PHE A 103 5.65 -14.85 22.81
C PHE A 103 5.73 -15.39 21.37
N ALA A 104 6.92 -15.30 20.78
CA ALA A 104 7.29 -15.98 19.54
C ALA A 104 8.52 -16.85 19.78
N GLU A 105 8.43 -18.13 19.46
CA GLU A 105 9.58 -19.04 19.37
C GLU A 105 10.04 -19.09 17.91
N VAL A 106 11.32 -18.86 17.68
CA VAL A 106 11.91 -18.80 16.33
C VAL A 106 13.10 -19.75 16.27
N HIS A 107 12.99 -20.77 15.42
CA HIS A 107 13.94 -21.87 15.29
C HIS A 107 14.83 -21.69 14.05
N GLY A 108 15.85 -20.84 14.16
CA GLY A 108 16.79 -20.57 13.09
C GLY A 108 17.34 -19.14 13.16
N ARG A 109 18.28 -18.80 12.27
CA ARG A 109 18.70 -17.42 12.05
C ARG A 109 17.65 -16.73 11.19
N VAL A 110 17.22 -15.56 11.66
CA VAL A 110 16.32 -14.68 10.93
C VAL A 110 17.17 -13.68 10.16
N GLY A 111 17.08 -13.71 8.83
CA GLY A 111 17.47 -12.59 8.00
C GLY A 111 16.24 -11.73 7.73
N ALA A 112 16.28 -10.44 8.05
CA ALA A 112 15.16 -9.56 7.84
C ALA A 112 15.55 -8.42 6.89
N LEU A 113 14.85 -8.31 5.76
CA LEU A 113 14.93 -7.19 4.82
C LEU A 113 14.06 -6.02 5.31
N LEU A 114 14.10 -5.76 6.61
CA LEU A 114 13.42 -4.65 7.22
C LEU A 114 14.34 -3.44 7.07
N GLU A 115 13.84 -2.38 6.43
CA GLU A 115 14.53 -1.09 6.38
C GLU A 115 15.88 -1.17 5.60
N ILE A 116 15.85 -1.65 4.34
CA ILE A 116 17.05 -1.79 3.48
C ILE A 116 17.97 -0.56 3.52
N GLY A 117 19.24 -0.79 3.87
CA GLY A 117 20.25 0.25 4.03
C GLY A 117 20.45 0.72 5.48
N THR A 118 19.61 0.28 6.43
CA THR A 118 19.91 0.45 7.85
C THR A 118 21.13 -0.38 8.23
N GLY A 119 22.17 0.27 8.73
CA GLY A 119 23.44 -0.38 9.05
C GLY A 119 24.58 0.00 8.09
N PHE A 120 24.31 0.76 7.01
CA PHE A 120 25.40 1.39 6.27
C PHE A 120 26.02 2.54 7.06
N HIS A 121 27.34 2.52 7.16
CA HIS A 121 28.12 3.59 7.71
C HIS A 121 28.56 4.53 6.59
N PRO A 122 28.18 5.82 6.62
CA PRO A 122 28.36 6.75 5.50
C PRO A 122 29.83 7.02 5.16
N GLU A 123 30.72 6.93 6.16
CA GLU A 123 32.16 7.12 5.97
C GLU A 123 32.89 5.86 5.46
N LEU A 124 32.24 4.69 5.50
CA LEU A 124 32.84 3.45 5.00
C LEU A 124 32.57 3.32 3.49
N THR A 125 33.49 2.66 2.79
CA THR A 125 33.34 2.26 1.39
C THR A 125 32.18 1.29 1.20
N GLY A 126 31.68 1.15 -0.02
CA GLY A 126 30.69 0.11 -0.35
C GLY A 126 31.18 -1.29 0.04
N ARG A 127 32.47 -1.60 -0.20
CA ARG A 127 33.11 -2.86 0.19
C ARG A 127 33.00 -3.12 1.69
N GLU A 128 33.45 -2.18 2.51
CA GLU A 128 33.39 -2.31 3.97
C GLU A 128 31.96 -2.42 4.47
N ASN A 129 31.03 -1.69 3.84
CA ASN A 129 29.61 -1.75 4.13
C ASN A 129 28.97 -3.09 3.77
N VAL A 130 29.40 -3.76 2.69
CA VAL A 130 29.00 -5.14 2.37
C VAL A 130 29.39 -6.07 3.50
N TYR A 131 30.64 -6.02 3.96
CA TYR A 131 31.09 -6.86 5.07
C TYR A 131 30.35 -6.58 6.38
N LEU A 132 30.15 -5.30 6.71
CA LEU A 132 29.45 -4.88 7.90
C LEU A 132 27.99 -5.37 7.90
N ASN A 133 27.26 -5.13 6.81
CA ASN A 133 25.84 -5.47 6.74
C ASN A 133 25.61 -6.97 6.65
N ALA A 134 26.44 -7.68 5.87
CA ALA A 134 26.36 -9.12 5.79
C ALA A 134 26.64 -9.78 7.15
N ALA A 135 27.60 -9.26 7.92
CA ALA A 135 27.89 -9.74 9.27
C ALA A 135 26.74 -9.47 10.25
N ILE A 136 26.11 -8.28 10.18
CA ILE A 136 24.90 -7.94 10.97
C ILE A 136 23.75 -8.91 10.66
N LEU A 137 23.61 -9.30 9.39
CA LEU A 137 22.61 -10.26 8.92
C LEU A 137 23.02 -11.73 9.19
N GLY A 138 24.13 -11.97 9.89
CA GLY A 138 24.52 -13.30 10.38
C GLY A 138 25.38 -14.13 9.41
N MET A 139 25.97 -13.51 8.38
CA MET A 139 26.97 -14.17 7.53
C MET A 139 28.34 -14.19 8.21
N ARG A 140 29.01 -15.34 8.15
CA ARG A 140 30.42 -15.48 8.52
C ARG A 140 31.29 -14.86 7.43
N ARG A 141 32.47 -14.36 7.81
CA ARG A 141 33.46 -13.75 6.91
C ARG A 141 33.67 -14.56 5.62
N GLU A 142 33.89 -15.87 5.74
CA GLU A 142 34.10 -16.78 4.60
C GLU A 142 32.90 -16.87 3.66
N GLU A 143 31.67 -16.77 4.18
CA GLU A 143 30.45 -16.73 3.36
C GLU A 143 30.38 -15.42 2.58
N ILE A 144 30.78 -14.32 3.20
CA ILE A 144 30.84 -13.00 2.55
C ILE A 144 31.90 -13.01 1.44
N ASP A 145 33.10 -13.49 1.73
CA ASP A 145 34.20 -13.54 0.76
C ASP A 145 33.79 -14.34 -0.50
N ARG A 146 33.10 -15.48 -0.34
CA ARG A 146 32.60 -16.28 -1.48
C ARG A 146 31.53 -15.60 -2.32
N LYS A 147 30.67 -14.78 -1.69
CA LYS A 147 29.52 -14.13 -2.35
C LYS A 147 29.79 -12.68 -2.75
N PHE A 148 30.94 -12.14 -2.40
CA PHE A 148 31.24 -10.72 -2.54
C PHE A 148 31.05 -10.25 -4.00
N ASP A 149 31.67 -10.93 -4.95
CA ASP A 149 31.60 -10.54 -6.37
C ASP A 149 30.18 -10.64 -6.92
N GLU A 150 29.40 -11.66 -6.52
CA GLU A 150 27.99 -11.80 -6.88
C GLU A 150 27.14 -10.66 -6.32
N ILE A 151 27.37 -10.27 -5.06
CA ILE A 151 26.68 -9.15 -4.41
C ILE A 151 26.96 -7.85 -5.17
N VAL A 152 28.22 -7.57 -5.47
CA VAL A 152 28.62 -6.33 -6.16
C VAL A 152 28.07 -6.29 -7.58
N ALA A 153 28.13 -7.41 -8.31
CA ALA A 153 27.57 -7.54 -9.66
C ALA A 153 26.04 -7.41 -9.67
N PHE A 154 25.36 -7.96 -8.66
CA PHE A 154 23.91 -7.82 -8.53
C PHE A 154 23.51 -6.36 -8.30
N ALA A 155 24.27 -5.64 -7.47
CA ALA A 155 24.02 -4.23 -7.14
C ALA A 155 24.35 -3.25 -8.29
N GLU A 156 25.14 -3.67 -9.28
CA GLU A 156 25.63 -2.83 -10.39
C GLU A 156 26.47 -1.62 -9.89
N VAL A 157 27.31 -1.84 -8.87
CA VAL A 157 28.15 -0.79 -8.24
C VAL A 157 29.66 -1.09 -8.31
N GLU A 158 30.11 -1.96 -9.21
CA GLU A 158 31.49 -2.43 -9.35
C GLU A 158 32.50 -1.27 -9.39
N LYS A 159 32.19 -0.22 -10.16
CA LYS A 159 33.05 0.97 -10.31
C LYS A 159 33.13 1.84 -9.05
N PHE A 160 32.14 1.74 -8.16
CA PHE A 160 31.98 2.60 -6.99
C PHE A 160 32.16 1.83 -5.67
N ILE A 161 32.49 0.54 -5.72
CA ILE A 161 32.52 -0.31 -4.53
C ILE A 161 33.53 0.17 -3.49
N ASP A 162 34.64 0.76 -3.93
CA ASP A 162 35.68 1.33 -3.06
C ASP A 162 35.48 2.83 -2.78
N THR A 163 34.30 3.39 -3.12
CA THR A 163 33.90 4.76 -2.79
C THR A 163 33.07 4.79 -1.50
N PRO A 164 33.28 5.76 -0.58
CA PRO A 164 32.43 5.93 0.59
C PRO A 164 30.94 6.06 0.25
N VAL A 165 30.08 5.38 1.01
CA VAL A 165 28.63 5.30 0.72
C VAL A 165 27.94 6.66 0.80
N LYS A 166 28.48 7.65 1.54
CA LYS A 166 27.97 9.03 1.50
C LYS A 166 28.00 9.70 0.11
N HIS A 167 28.80 9.17 -0.82
CA HIS A 167 28.87 9.64 -2.21
C HIS A 167 28.01 8.82 -3.16
N TYR A 168 27.30 7.79 -2.67
CA TYR A 168 26.38 7.01 -3.47
C TYR A 168 25.13 7.85 -3.76
N SER A 169 24.54 7.65 -4.93
CA SER A 169 23.15 8.06 -5.11
C SER A 169 22.25 7.26 -4.16
N SER A 170 21.06 7.79 -3.85
CA SER A 170 20.06 7.07 -3.05
C SER A 170 19.76 5.68 -3.65
N GLY A 171 19.71 5.56 -4.98
CA GLY A 171 19.51 4.29 -5.68
C GLY A 171 20.66 3.30 -5.48
N MET A 172 21.91 3.74 -5.57
CA MET A 172 23.07 2.85 -5.41
C MET A 172 23.15 2.26 -4.01
N GLY A 173 22.93 3.08 -2.97
CA GLY A 173 22.92 2.61 -1.60
C GLY A 173 21.84 1.53 -1.41
N VAL A 174 20.62 1.81 -1.83
CA VAL A 174 19.51 0.86 -1.70
C VAL A 174 19.75 -0.43 -2.50
N ARG A 175 20.31 -0.34 -3.72
CA ARG A 175 20.69 -1.51 -4.52
C ARG A 175 21.72 -2.39 -3.81
N LEU A 176 22.76 -1.78 -3.23
CA LEU A 176 23.78 -2.51 -2.49
C LEU A 176 23.21 -3.18 -1.24
N GLY A 177 22.35 -2.48 -0.49
CA GLY A 177 21.68 -3.03 0.68
C GLY A 177 20.82 -4.24 0.33
N PHE A 178 20.04 -4.13 -0.74
CA PHE A 178 19.25 -5.25 -1.25
C PHE A 178 20.14 -6.41 -1.71
N ALA A 179 21.21 -6.11 -2.47
CA ALA A 179 22.10 -7.12 -3.01
C ALA A 179 22.76 -7.96 -1.90
N VAL A 180 23.27 -7.30 -0.85
CA VAL A 180 23.82 -8.00 0.32
C VAL A 180 22.77 -8.94 0.88
N ALA A 181 21.59 -8.40 1.14
CA ALA A 181 20.57 -9.10 1.90
C ALA A 181 19.91 -10.25 1.11
N ALA A 182 19.79 -10.12 -0.21
CA ALA A 182 19.33 -11.18 -1.12
C ALA A 182 20.36 -12.32 -1.31
N HIS A 183 21.60 -12.13 -0.87
CA HIS A 183 22.66 -13.14 -0.88
C HIS A 183 22.96 -13.71 0.51
N VAL A 184 22.24 -13.29 1.55
CA VAL A 184 22.28 -13.95 2.86
C VAL A 184 21.58 -15.30 2.77
N ASP A 185 22.09 -16.29 3.50
CA ASP A 185 21.48 -17.63 3.61
C ASP A 185 20.93 -17.87 5.03
N PRO A 186 19.86 -17.17 5.45
CA PRO A 186 19.21 -17.47 6.71
C PRO A 186 18.29 -18.69 6.57
N GLU A 187 18.01 -19.38 7.67
CA GLU A 187 16.99 -20.43 7.71
C GLU A 187 15.57 -19.82 7.57
N ILE A 188 15.39 -18.57 8.03
CA ILE A 188 14.14 -17.81 7.97
C ILE A 188 14.40 -16.43 7.35
N LEU A 189 13.73 -16.12 6.24
CA LEU A 189 13.84 -14.82 5.58
C LEU A 189 12.54 -14.02 5.74
N ILE A 190 12.64 -12.83 6.34
CA ILE A 190 11.55 -11.86 6.40
C ILE A 190 11.79 -10.81 5.32
N VAL A 191 10.80 -10.59 4.46
CA VAL A 191 10.85 -9.59 3.39
C VAL A 191 9.73 -8.59 3.61
N ASP A 192 10.09 -7.33 3.86
CA ASP A 192 9.12 -6.23 3.91
C ASP A 192 9.03 -5.54 2.55
N GLU A 193 8.00 -4.72 2.33
CA GLU A 193 7.53 -4.06 1.10
C GLU A 193 8.60 -3.35 0.22
N VAL A 194 9.84 -3.34 0.68
CA VAL A 194 11.05 -2.80 0.08
C VAL A 194 11.46 -3.48 -1.23
N LEU A 195 10.74 -4.49 -1.74
CA LEU A 195 10.97 -5.00 -3.11
C LEU A 195 10.72 -3.94 -4.20
N SER A 196 9.97 -2.88 -3.90
CA SER A 196 9.64 -1.80 -4.84
C SER A 196 10.76 -0.77 -5.04
N VAL A 197 11.94 -0.97 -4.46
CA VAL A 197 13.07 -0.05 -4.59
C VAL A 197 13.90 -0.28 -5.85
N GLY A 198 14.42 0.79 -6.43
CA GLY A 198 15.21 0.75 -7.67
C GLY A 198 14.37 0.96 -8.93
N ASP A 199 14.98 0.75 -10.09
CA ASP A 199 14.27 0.83 -11.37
C ASP A 199 13.57 -0.51 -11.70
N ALA A 200 12.72 -0.51 -12.72
CA ALA A 200 11.97 -1.70 -13.14
C ALA A 200 12.88 -2.86 -13.61
N ALA A 201 14.13 -2.61 -14.00
CA ALA A 201 15.07 -3.68 -14.33
C ALA A 201 15.61 -4.34 -13.05
N PHE A 202 15.99 -3.53 -12.06
CA PHE A 202 16.46 -4.00 -10.76
C PHE A 202 15.36 -4.74 -9.99
N GLN A 203 14.13 -4.21 -9.94
CA GLN A 203 13.00 -4.90 -9.31
C GLN A 203 12.76 -6.31 -9.89
N ARG A 204 12.90 -6.48 -11.22
CA ARG A 204 12.80 -7.81 -11.86
C ARG A 204 13.92 -8.75 -11.41
N LYS A 205 15.15 -8.25 -11.25
CA LYS A 205 16.26 -9.02 -10.66
C LYS A 205 15.95 -9.43 -9.22
N CYS A 206 15.41 -8.50 -8.42
CA CYS A 206 15.00 -8.76 -7.04
C CYS A 206 13.97 -9.88 -6.95
N LEU A 207 12.88 -9.78 -7.73
CA LEU A 207 11.83 -10.81 -7.76
C LEU A 207 12.36 -12.16 -8.25
N GLY A 208 13.19 -12.18 -9.30
CA GLY A 208 13.81 -13.42 -9.78
C GLY A 208 14.71 -14.07 -8.72
N LYS A 209 15.49 -13.29 -7.99
CA LYS A 209 16.31 -13.79 -6.88
C LYS A 209 15.42 -14.33 -5.75
N MET A 210 14.35 -13.62 -5.38
CA MET A 210 13.40 -14.10 -4.37
C MET A 210 12.73 -15.43 -4.77
N SER A 211 12.33 -15.60 -6.04
CA SER A 211 11.82 -16.89 -6.52
C SER A 211 12.86 -18.02 -6.38
N SER A 212 14.13 -17.76 -6.70
CA SER A 212 15.18 -18.77 -6.50
C SER A 212 15.40 -19.11 -5.01
N VAL A 213 15.22 -18.13 -4.12
CA VAL A 213 15.33 -18.34 -2.66
C VAL A 213 14.18 -19.23 -2.17
N THR A 214 12.95 -19.01 -2.65
CA THR A 214 11.79 -19.85 -2.29
C THR A 214 11.94 -21.30 -2.77
N GLU A 215 12.63 -21.54 -3.88
CA GLU A 215 12.89 -22.90 -4.40
C GLU A 215 13.92 -23.69 -3.56
N THR A 216 14.74 -23.02 -2.74
CA THR A 216 15.76 -23.68 -1.91
C THR A 216 15.24 -24.28 -0.60
N GLY A 217 13.92 -24.33 -0.40
CA GLY A 217 13.29 -24.90 0.79
C GLY A 217 13.46 -24.04 2.06
N ARG A 218 13.68 -22.73 1.90
CA ARG A 218 13.78 -21.78 3.01
C ARG A 218 12.41 -21.33 3.48
N THR A 219 12.30 -21.03 4.76
CA THR A 219 11.10 -20.42 5.33
C THR A 219 11.10 -18.93 4.99
N VAL A 220 10.03 -18.42 4.39
CA VAL A 220 9.94 -17.02 3.96
C VAL A 220 8.65 -16.39 4.45
N LEU A 221 8.76 -15.24 5.10
CA LEU A 221 7.63 -14.37 5.45
C LEU A 221 7.67 -13.15 4.54
N PHE A 222 6.72 -13.09 3.60
CA PHE A 222 6.66 -12.08 2.57
C PHE A 222 5.56 -11.07 2.84
N VAL A 223 5.92 -9.80 3.03
CA VAL A 223 4.97 -8.71 3.27
C VAL A 223 4.96 -7.79 2.08
N SER A 224 3.81 -7.67 1.43
CA SER A 224 3.66 -6.83 0.26
C SER A 224 2.24 -6.34 0.08
N HIS A 225 2.12 -5.15 -0.48
CA HIS A 225 0.87 -4.63 -1.03
C HIS A 225 0.68 -5.02 -2.51
N ASN A 226 1.68 -5.65 -3.14
CA ASN A 226 1.58 -6.18 -4.50
C ASN A 226 0.99 -7.60 -4.46
N MET A 227 -0.32 -7.72 -4.72
CA MET A 227 -1.02 -9.01 -4.67
C MET A 227 -0.55 -10.00 -5.74
N ASP A 228 -0.08 -9.56 -6.91
CA ASP A 228 0.48 -10.45 -7.93
C ASP A 228 1.76 -11.13 -7.42
N ALA A 229 2.62 -10.37 -6.73
CA ALA A 229 3.84 -10.92 -6.13
C ALA A 229 3.49 -11.90 -5.01
N VAL A 230 2.50 -11.58 -4.17
CA VAL A 230 2.02 -12.49 -3.12
C VAL A 230 1.46 -13.76 -3.73
N GLN A 231 0.58 -13.67 -4.72
CA GLN A 231 -0.04 -14.80 -5.41
C GLN A 231 0.99 -15.70 -6.12
N ARG A 232 2.04 -15.10 -6.68
CA ARG A 232 3.09 -15.85 -7.39
C ARG A 232 4.09 -16.53 -6.45
N LEU A 233 4.40 -15.91 -5.31
CA LEU A 233 5.48 -16.35 -4.43
C LEU A 233 4.99 -17.18 -3.23
N CYS A 234 3.77 -16.95 -2.75
CA CYS A 234 3.28 -17.51 -1.49
C CYS A 234 2.23 -18.59 -1.74
N THR A 235 2.31 -19.70 -1.01
CA THR A 235 1.32 -20.78 -1.06
C THR A 235 0.23 -20.62 0.01
N ARG A 236 0.53 -19.91 1.10
CA ARG A 236 -0.40 -19.56 2.17
C ARG A 236 -0.31 -18.07 2.46
N CYS A 237 -1.41 -17.46 2.87
CA CYS A 237 -1.44 -16.07 3.30
C CYS A 237 -2.15 -15.90 4.64
N ILE A 238 -1.70 -14.91 5.39
CA ILE A 238 -2.30 -14.45 6.64
C ILE A 238 -2.74 -13.00 6.43
N MET A 239 -4.01 -12.73 6.65
CA MET A 239 -4.57 -11.39 6.58
C MET A 239 -4.63 -10.78 7.98
N LEU A 240 -3.99 -9.62 8.13
CA LEU A 240 -4.09 -8.77 9.32
C LEU A 240 -5.07 -7.62 9.10
N ASP A 241 -5.92 -7.38 10.09
CA ASP A 241 -6.79 -6.21 10.17
C ASP A 241 -6.79 -5.69 11.61
N LYS A 242 -6.55 -4.38 11.78
CA LYS A 242 -6.50 -3.70 13.10
C LYS A 242 -5.70 -4.47 14.18
N GLY A 243 -4.59 -5.08 13.79
CA GLY A 243 -3.71 -5.81 14.69
C GLY A 243 -4.17 -7.22 15.07
N GLN A 244 -5.13 -7.81 14.34
CA GLN A 244 -5.63 -9.17 14.55
C GLN A 244 -5.52 -10.01 13.28
N VAL A 245 -5.35 -11.33 13.41
CA VAL A 245 -5.48 -12.27 12.29
C VAL A 245 -6.95 -12.45 11.98
N VAL A 246 -7.35 -12.11 10.75
CA VAL A 246 -8.75 -12.19 10.29
C VAL A 246 -8.99 -13.25 9.22
N ALA A 247 -7.92 -13.72 8.57
CA ALA A 247 -7.93 -14.90 7.71
C ALA A 247 -6.53 -15.53 7.67
N ASP A 248 -6.50 -16.84 7.51
CA ASP A 248 -5.28 -17.65 7.39
C ASP A 248 -5.62 -18.88 6.54
N GLY A 249 -4.96 -19.06 5.40
CA GLY A 249 -5.27 -20.14 4.48
C GLY A 249 -4.60 -19.99 3.11
N ASP A 250 -5.16 -20.64 2.10
CA ASP A 250 -4.66 -20.57 0.72
C ASP A 250 -4.56 -19.11 0.24
N THR A 251 -3.47 -18.80 -0.45
CA THR A 251 -3.20 -17.44 -0.93
C THR A 251 -4.34 -16.87 -1.77
N GLN A 252 -4.96 -17.65 -2.67
CA GLN A 252 -6.03 -17.14 -3.54
C GLN A 252 -7.29 -16.79 -2.74
N ASP A 253 -7.66 -17.64 -1.80
CA ASP A 253 -8.84 -17.44 -0.95
C ASP A 253 -8.66 -16.20 -0.04
N VAL A 254 -7.48 -16.06 0.56
CA VAL A 254 -7.17 -14.94 1.46
C VAL A 254 -7.05 -13.63 0.68
N ILE A 255 -6.46 -13.62 -0.52
CA ILE A 255 -6.44 -12.44 -1.39
C ILE A 255 -7.87 -12.05 -1.79
N SER A 256 -8.73 -13.02 -2.13
CA SER A 256 -10.12 -12.76 -2.49
C SER A 256 -10.89 -12.14 -1.33
N GLN A 257 -10.73 -12.67 -0.12
CA GLN A 257 -11.32 -12.10 1.10
C GLN A 257 -10.78 -10.70 1.39
N TYR A 258 -9.48 -10.47 1.22
CA TYR A 258 -8.85 -9.17 1.39
C TYR A 258 -9.44 -8.14 0.42
N LEU A 259 -9.58 -8.49 -0.86
CA LEU A 259 -10.17 -7.62 -1.88
C LEU A 259 -11.65 -7.33 -1.58
N THR A 260 -12.44 -8.32 -1.15
CA THR A 260 -13.83 -8.13 -0.75
C THR A 260 -13.96 -7.21 0.47
N ARG A 261 -13.14 -7.40 1.51
CA ARG A 261 -13.15 -6.51 2.69
C ARG A 261 -12.66 -5.10 2.37
N TYR A 262 -11.71 -4.97 1.45
CA TYR A 262 -11.26 -3.68 0.96
C TYR A 262 -12.38 -2.94 0.22
N ARG A 263 -13.22 -3.66 -0.53
CA ARG A 263 -14.43 -3.14 -1.18
C ARG A 263 -15.46 -2.62 -0.16
N GLU A 264 -15.64 -3.30 0.96
CA GLU A 264 -16.61 -2.93 2.02
C GLU A 264 -16.21 -1.69 2.85
N GLY A 265 -14.92 -1.34 2.90
CA GLY A 265 -14.40 -0.22 3.69
C GLY A 265 -14.34 1.13 2.97
N LEU A 266 -14.63 1.16 1.68
CA LEU A 266 -14.69 2.36 0.85
C LEU A 266 -16.17 2.75 0.69
N SER A 267 -16.53 4.02 0.90
CA SER A 267 -17.91 4.47 0.69
C SER A 267 -18.27 4.30 -0.80
N THR A 268 -18.91 3.17 -1.13
CA THR A 268 -19.47 2.85 -2.45
C THR A 268 -20.58 3.82 -2.85
N GLN A 269 -21.15 4.47 -1.84
CA GLN A 269 -22.29 5.33 -1.94
C GLN A 269 -22.02 6.67 -1.24
N TYR A 270 -22.33 7.74 -1.94
CA TYR A 270 -22.52 9.07 -1.40
C TYR A 270 -24.01 9.30 -1.16
N THR A 271 -24.38 9.83 0.01
CA THR A 271 -25.72 10.36 0.27
C THR A 271 -25.59 11.83 0.60
N GLY A 272 -26.30 12.68 -0.15
CA GLY A 272 -26.35 14.12 0.04
C GLY A 272 -27.71 14.58 0.55
N GLU A 273 -27.72 15.73 1.22
CA GLU A 273 -28.96 16.39 1.63
C GLU A 273 -29.42 17.38 0.55
N ILE A 274 -30.73 17.60 0.46
CA ILE A 274 -31.30 18.64 -0.39
C ILE A 274 -30.96 20.00 0.23
N ILE A 275 -30.20 20.82 -0.52
CA ILE A 275 -29.71 22.10 -0.02
C ILE A 275 -30.73 23.18 -0.38
N ALA A 276 -31.40 23.74 0.64
CA ALA A 276 -32.37 24.81 0.45
C ALA A 276 -31.75 26.03 -0.28
N GLY A 277 -32.40 26.48 -1.34
CA GLY A 277 -31.96 27.62 -2.15
C GLY A 277 -31.00 27.27 -3.31
N GLN A 278 -30.57 26.01 -3.45
CA GLN A 278 -29.87 25.56 -4.67
C GLN A 278 -30.85 25.20 -5.79
N ARG A 279 -30.43 25.43 -7.04
CA ARG A 279 -31.22 25.05 -8.23
C ARG A 279 -31.24 23.56 -8.51
N THR A 280 -30.28 22.82 -7.96
CA THR A 280 -30.20 21.37 -8.02
C THR A 280 -29.39 20.87 -6.83
N SER A 281 -29.69 19.68 -6.34
CA SER A 281 -28.96 19.05 -5.25
C SER A 281 -28.69 17.58 -5.55
N LEU A 282 -27.44 17.14 -5.41
CA LEU A 282 -27.07 15.74 -5.46
C LEU A 282 -27.60 15.02 -4.22
N VAL A 283 -28.51 14.06 -4.44
CA VAL A 283 -29.14 13.24 -3.41
C VAL A 283 -28.33 11.97 -3.14
N SER A 284 -27.83 11.34 -4.20
CA SER A 284 -26.97 10.18 -4.06
C SER A 284 -26.03 10.02 -5.25
N ALA A 285 -24.89 9.39 -5.02
CA ALA A 285 -24.03 8.87 -6.08
C ALA A 285 -23.52 7.48 -5.71
N SER A 286 -23.40 6.60 -6.69
CA SER A 286 -22.95 5.23 -6.52
C SER A 286 -22.11 4.78 -7.72
N LEU A 287 -21.17 3.86 -7.46
CA LEU A 287 -20.33 3.26 -8.48
C LEU A 287 -20.80 1.81 -8.73
N HIS A 288 -21.04 1.47 -10.00
CA HIS A 288 -21.51 0.16 -10.42
C HIS A 288 -20.47 -0.51 -11.34
N GLY A 289 -20.16 -1.78 -11.07
CA GLY A 289 -19.23 -2.60 -11.85
C GLY A 289 -19.85 -3.15 -13.15
N TYR A 290 -19.15 -4.10 -13.77
CA TYR A 290 -19.59 -4.75 -15.02
C TYR A 290 -20.96 -5.45 -14.90
N ASN A 291 -21.24 -6.09 -13.76
CA ASN A 291 -22.49 -6.80 -13.51
C ASN A 291 -23.58 -5.90 -12.89
N ASP A 292 -23.40 -4.58 -12.94
CA ASP A 292 -24.25 -3.57 -12.30
C ASP A 292 -24.31 -3.64 -10.76
N ASP A 293 -23.41 -4.41 -10.15
CA ASP A 293 -23.22 -4.48 -8.71
C ASP A 293 -22.55 -3.21 -8.18
N GLU A 294 -23.07 -2.67 -7.08
CA GLU A 294 -22.49 -1.49 -6.43
C GLU A 294 -21.13 -1.88 -5.80
N THR A 295 -20.06 -1.21 -6.23
CA THR A 295 -18.69 -1.58 -5.86
C THR A 295 -17.77 -0.38 -5.82
N ALA A 296 -16.78 -0.38 -4.93
CA ALA A 296 -15.70 0.61 -4.89
C ALA A 296 -14.38 0.06 -5.47
N THR A 297 -14.37 -1.19 -5.94
CA THR A 297 -13.24 -1.80 -6.63
C THR A 297 -13.66 -2.37 -7.96
N LEU A 298 -12.88 -2.08 -8.99
CA LEU A 298 -13.12 -2.50 -10.38
C LEU A 298 -11.91 -3.27 -10.88
N LEU A 299 -12.13 -4.26 -11.74
CA LEU A 299 -11.02 -4.92 -12.41
C LEU A 299 -10.54 -4.07 -13.59
N PHE A 300 -9.23 -4.06 -13.81
CA PHE A 300 -8.65 -3.38 -14.94
C PHE A 300 -9.24 -3.90 -16.25
N GLY A 301 -9.71 -2.98 -17.09
CA GLY A 301 -10.30 -3.29 -18.40
C GLY A 301 -11.82 -3.48 -18.41
N GLU A 302 -12.44 -3.61 -17.25
CA GLU A 302 -13.91 -3.65 -17.15
C GLU A 302 -14.52 -2.25 -17.34
N PRO A 303 -15.72 -2.16 -17.95
CA PRO A 303 -16.47 -0.94 -17.98
C PRO A 303 -17.13 -0.75 -16.60
N PHE A 304 -17.48 0.49 -16.29
CA PHE A 304 -18.15 0.80 -15.04
C PHE A 304 -19.08 1.98 -15.21
N THR A 305 -20.02 2.14 -14.29
CA THR A 305 -21.05 3.18 -14.36
C THR A 305 -21.03 4.02 -13.09
N VAL A 306 -21.03 5.34 -13.25
CA VAL A 306 -21.31 6.27 -12.15
C VAL A 306 -22.78 6.64 -12.23
N GLN A 307 -23.57 6.18 -11.26
CA GLN A 307 -24.98 6.54 -11.13
C GLN A 307 -25.11 7.70 -10.14
N MET A 308 -25.97 8.66 -10.46
CA MET A 308 -26.16 9.87 -9.67
C MET A 308 -27.63 10.26 -9.68
N THR A 309 -28.17 10.56 -8.50
CA THR A 309 -29.54 11.04 -8.33
C THR A 309 -29.50 12.51 -7.95
N TRP A 310 -30.15 13.34 -8.75
CA TRP A 310 -30.27 14.79 -8.56
C TRP A 310 -31.71 15.16 -8.23
N PHE A 311 -31.90 16.16 -7.38
CA PHE A 311 -33.18 16.78 -7.14
C PHE A 311 -33.16 18.22 -7.66
N ASN A 312 -34.08 18.52 -8.57
CA ASN A 312 -34.29 19.85 -9.13
C ASN A 312 -35.59 20.43 -8.56
N PRO A 313 -35.55 21.43 -7.65
CA PRO A 313 -36.77 22.06 -7.15
C PRO A 313 -37.59 22.76 -8.24
N ASP A 314 -36.92 23.32 -9.25
CA ASP A 314 -37.52 24.06 -10.37
C ASP A 314 -36.94 23.60 -11.72
N LYS A 315 -37.52 24.06 -12.84
CA LYS A 315 -36.99 23.80 -14.18
C LYS A 315 -35.59 24.40 -14.32
N LEU A 316 -34.60 23.58 -14.66
CA LEU A 316 -33.24 24.01 -14.98
C LEU A 316 -33.17 24.65 -16.37
N PRO A 317 -32.16 25.48 -16.65
CA PRO A 317 -31.86 25.95 -18.00
C PRO A 317 -31.69 24.77 -18.98
N GLU A 318 -32.09 24.96 -20.24
CA GLU A 318 -32.03 23.91 -21.28
C GLU A 318 -30.61 23.46 -21.60
N ASP A 319 -29.63 24.31 -21.31
CA ASP A 319 -28.20 24.03 -21.43
C ASP A 319 -27.56 23.59 -20.11
N ALA A 320 -28.34 23.08 -19.14
CA ALA A 320 -27.80 22.45 -17.96
C ALA A 320 -27.24 21.06 -18.27
N ALA A 321 -26.10 20.71 -17.67
CA ALA A 321 -25.46 19.41 -17.82
C ALA A 321 -24.90 18.90 -16.49
N TYR A 322 -24.77 17.58 -16.39
CA TYR A 322 -24.06 16.92 -15.31
C TYR A 322 -22.66 16.54 -15.77
N ALA A 323 -21.72 16.53 -14.83
CA ALA A 323 -20.35 16.12 -15.09
C ALA A 323 -19.84 15.14 -14.02
N VAL A 324 -18.96 14.25 -14.48
CA VAL A 324 -18.17 13.33 -13.66
C VAL A 324 -16.71 13.70 -13.88
N ARG A 325 -16.00 14.02 -12.80
CA ARG A 325 -14.55 14.27 -12.82
C ARG A 325 -13.83 13.21 -12.03
N ILE A 326 -12.72 12.74 -12.57
CA ILE A 326 -11.90 11.71 -11.92
C ILE A 326 -10.53 12.27 -11.63
N TYR A 327 -10.07 12.09 -10.40
CA TYR A 327 -8.78 12.53 -9.89
C TYR A 327 -7.97 11.32 -9.45
N ASP A 328 -6.65 11.41 -9.56
CA ASP A 328 -5.75 10.40 -8.99
C ASP A 328 -5.56 10.58 -7.47
N ASP A 329 -4.75 9.72 -6.86
CA ASP A 329 -4.37 9.74 -5.45
C ASP A 329 -3.63 11.03 -5.03
N ARG A 330 -3.15 11.83 -5.99
CA ARG A 330 -2.45 13.10 -5.79
C ARG A 330 -3.34 14.32 -6.09
N ASP A 331 -4.65 14.13 -6.14
CA ASP A 331 -5.66 15.16 -6.46
C ASP A 331 -5.43 15.82 -7.84
N ARG A 332 -4.76 15.15 -8.79
CA ARG A 332 -4.62 15.63 -10.18
C ARG A 332 -5.80 15.16 -11.01
N LEU A 333 -6.39 16.08 -11.78
CA LEU A 333 -7.50 15.77 -12.69
C LEU A 333 -7.00 14.82 -13.79
N VAL A 334 -7.55 13.62 -13.84
CA VAL A 334 -7.28 12.61 -14.87
C VAL A 334 -8.18 12.85 -16.09
N THR A 335 -9.47 13.04 -15.83
CA THR A 335 -10.47 13.25 -16.89
C THR A 335 -11.72 13.95 -16.37
N SER A 336 -12.46 14.57 -17.29
CA SER A 336 -13.75 15.22 -17.04
C SER A 336 -14.70 14.83 -18.16
N ILE A 337 -15.86 14.31 -17.78
CA ILE A 337 -16.91 13.82 -18.69
C ILE A 337 -18.17 14.61 -18.38
N ASP A 338 -18.90 15.06 -19.39
CA ASP A 338 -20.14 15.81 -19.22
C ASP A 338 -21.25 15.34 -20.16
N SER A 339 -22.48 15.78 -19.88
CA SER A 339 -23.67 15.41 -20.63
C SER A 339 -24.08 16.41 -21.72
N PHE A 340 -23.25 17.40 -22.10
CA PHE A 340 -23.66 18.48 -23.01
C PHE A 340 -24.03 18.03 -24.43
N HIS A 341 -23.47 16.89 -24.86
CA HIS A 341 -23.66 16.34 -26.20
C HIS A 341 -24.48 15.03 -26.18
N THR A 342 -25.41 14.94 -25.23
CA THR A 342 -26.27 13.77 -25.04
C THR A 342 -27.74 14.17 -25.10
N ASP A 343 -28.62 13.23 -25.43
CA ASP A 343 -30.08 13.42 -25.44
C ASP A 343 -30.70 13.37 -24.03
N LEU A 344 -29.95 13.79 -23.01
CA LEU A 344 -30.35 13.64 -21.61
C LEU A 344 -31.37 14.72 -21.20
N GLU A 345 -32.65 14.32 -21.09
CA GLU A 345 -33.74 15.20 -20.63
C GLU A 345 -33.85 15.24 -19.10
N ASN A 346 -33.06 16.11 -18.46
CA ASN A 346 -32.94 16.20 -16.98
C ASN A 346 -33.27 17.60 -16.41
N THR A 347 -33.88 18.47 -17.21
CA THR A 347 -34.10 19.88 -16.84
C THR A 347 -35.44 20.12 -16.17
N THR A 348 -36.33 19.13 -16.10
CA THR A 348 -37.63 19.29 -15.45
C THR A 348 -37.51 19.28 -13.91
N PRO A 349 -38.49 19.83 -13.18
CA PRO A 349 -38.54 19.69 -11.72
C PRO A 349 -38.70 18.23 -11.28
N GLY A 350 -38.11 17.86 -10.15
CA GLY A 350 -38.23 16.53 -9.55
C GLY A 350 -36.89 15.80 -9.38
N TYR A 351 -36.98 14.49 -9.15
CA TYR A 351 -35.82 13.60 -8.99
C TYR A 351 -35.41 13.04 -10.36
N HIS A 352 -34.11 13.11 -10.63
CA HIS A 352 -33.50 12.66 -11.88
C HIS A 352 -32.35 11.71 -11.57
N THR A 353 -32.48 10.45 -11.99
CA THR A 353 -31.38 9.48 -11.92
C THR A 353 -30.69 9.44 -13.26
N VAL A 354 -29.40 9.75 -13.27
CA VAL A 354 -28.57 9.76 -14.47
C VAL A 354 -27.41 8.78 -14.31
N ARG A 355 -27.04 8.13 -15.41
CA ARG A 355 -26.01 7.08 -15.41
C ARG A 355 -24.94 7.44 -16.45
N CYS A 356 -23.74 7.72 -15.96
CA CYS A 356 -22.57 7.95 -16.80
C CYS A 356 -21.85 6.61 -16.99
N HIS A 357 -21.93 6.04 -18.19
CA HIS A 357 -21.27 4.77 -18.52
C HIS A 357 -19.86 5.03 -19.06
N LEU A 358 -18.85 4.43 -18.42
CA LEU A 358 -17.47 4.53 -18.82
C LEU A 358 -17.05 3.23 -19.52
N PRO A 359 -16.39 3.32 -20.69
CA PRO A 359 -16.10 2.16 -21.52
C PRO A 359 -15.01 1.27 -20.91
N HIS A 360 -14.86 0.08 -21.50
CA HIS A 360 -13.70 -0.78 -21.24
C HIS A 360 -12.39 -0.04 -21.41
N ASN A 361 -11.38 -0.47 -20.65
CA ASN A 361 -10.00 0.05 -20.73
C ASN A 361 -9.85 1.56 -20.48
N PHE A 362 -10.84 2.22 -19.88
CA PHE A 362 -10.83 3.67 -19.74
C PHE A 362 -9.78 4.19 -18.75
N MET A 363 -9.45 3.39 -17.73
CA MET A 363 -8.58 3.79 -16.62
C MET A 363 -7.49 2.75 -16.37
N SER A 364 -6.36 3.21 -15.84
CA SER A 364 -5.25 2.33 -15.42
C SER A 364 -5.46 1.79 -14.01
N PRO A 365 -4.71 0.75 -13.59
CA PRO A 365 -4.71 0.32 -12.20
C PRO A 365 -4.23 1.43 -11.27
N GLY A 366 -4.91 1.61 -10.13
CA GLY A 366 -4.60 2.67 -9.17
C GLY A 366 -5.78 3.07 -8.28
N GLU A 367 -5.55 4.06 -7.43
CA GLU A 367 -6.61 4.68 -6.63
C GLU A 367 -7.06 5.98 -7.28
N TYR A 368 -8.37 6.17 -7.34
CA TYR A 368 -8.99 7.37 -7.89
C TYR A 368 -10.09 7.89 -6.99
N ARG A 369 -10.36 9.19 -7.17
CA ARG A 369 -11.46 9.89 -6.55
C ARG A 369 -12.39 10.41 -7.64
N ILE A 370 -13.68 10.23 -7.44
CA ILE A 370 -14.69 10.77 -8.34
C ILE A 370 -15.32 11.99 -7.66
N ALA A 371 -15.46 13.05 -8.42
CA ALA A 371 -16.28 14.21 -8.10
C ALA A 371 -17.40 14.32 -9.13
N VAL A 372 -18.50 14.91 -8.72
CA VAL A 372 -19.68 15.05 -9.57
C VAL A 372 -20.24 16.46 -9.44
N GLY A 373 -20.85 16.95 -10.50
CA GLY A 373 -21.43 18.29 -10.47
C GLY A 373 -22.47 18.54 -11.55
N ALA A 374 -23.16 19.67 -11.39
CA ALA A 374 -24.14 20.20 -12.31
C ALA A 374 -23.74 21.64 -12.72
N TYR A 375 -23.82 21.94 -14.02
CA TYR A 375 -23.31 23.18 -14.60
C TYR A 375 -24.25 23.70 -15.68
N VAL A 376 -24.20 25.01 -15.95
CA VAL A 376 -24.87 25.71 -17.04
C VAL A 376 -23.83 26.50 -17.82
N ARG A 377 -23.91 26.50 -19.16
CA ARG A 377 -22.92 27.20 -19.99
C ARG A 377 -23.12 28.73 -19.92
N PRO A 378 -22.03 29.51 -20.10
CA PRO A 378 -20.67 29.05 -20.30
C PRO A 378 -19.93 28.69 -19.00
N HIS A 379 -20.32 29.21 -17.82
CA HIS A 379 -19.49 29.09 -16.60
C HIS A 379 -20.24 29.02 -15.26
N THR A 380 -21.54 28.74 -15.23
CA THR A 380 -22.29 28.72 -13.95
C THR A 380 -22.30 27.33 -13.35
N THR A 381 -21.56 27.13 -12.26
CA THR A 381 -21.68 25.91 -11.44
C THR A 381 -22.96 25.99 -10.61
N LEU A 382 -23.88 25.04 -10.80
CA LEU A 382 -25.07 24.92 -9.96
C LEU A 382 -24.72 24.23 -8.64
N GLN A 383 -24.00 23.12 -8.72
CA GLN A 383 -23.42 22.42 -7.59
C GLN A 383 -22.20 21.62 -8.03
N ASN A 384 -21.18 21.57 -7.18
CA ASN A 384 -20.05 20.66 -7.33
C ASN A 384 -19.89 19.92 -6.00
N VAL A 385 -19.90 18.59 -6.05
CA VAL A 385 -19.65 17.72 -4.92
C VAL A 385 -18.29 17.08 -5.15
N ASP A 386 -17.28 17.72 -4.59
CA ASP A 386 -15.94 17.16 -4.55
C ASP A 386 -15.95 15.91 -3.67
N ARG A 387 -15.13 14.92 -4.04
CA ARG A 387 -14.85 13.76 -3.19
C ARG A 387 -16.09 12.89 -2.90
N CYS A 388 -16.96 12.67 -3.90
CA CYS A 388 -18.18 11.88 -3.72
C CYS A 388 -17.91 10.38 -3.59
N LEU A 389 -17.03 9.82 -4.41
CA LEU A 389 -16.73 8.37 -4.43
C LEU A 389 -15.22 8.15 -4.44
N LYS A 390 -14.79 7.04 -3.85
CA LYS A 390 -13.42 6.52 -3.96
C LYS A 390 -13.49 5.20 -4.71
N VAL A 391 -12.65 5.04 -5.74
CA VAL A 391 -12.57 3.82 -6.54
C VAL A 391 -11.13 3.32 -6.59
N THR A 392 -10.97 2.02 -6.50
CA THR A 392 -9.69 1.33 -6.72
C THR A 392 -9.81 0.45 -7.95
N ILE A 393 -8.87 0.58 -8.88
CA ILE A 393 -8.80 -0.27 -10.07
C ILE A 393 -7.65 -1.25 -9.85
N THR A 394 -7.98 -2.53 -9.80
CA THR A 394 -7.02 -3.61 -9.54
C THR A 394 -6.65 -4.32 -10.82
N GLU A 395 -5.36 -4.52 -11.03
CA GLU A 395 -4.86 -5.46 -12.03
C GLU A 395 -5.11 -6.89 -11.52
N VAL A 396 -5.60 -7.78 -12.39
CA VAL A 396 -5.68 -9.22 -12.13
C VAL A 396 -4.86 -9.91 -13.21
N ALA A 397 -4.08 -10.91 -12.81
CA ALA A 397 -3.22 -11.64 -13.72
C ALA A 397 -4.02 -12.29 -14.87
N HIS A 398 -3.75 -11.79 -16.08
CA HIS A 398 -3.93 -12.46 -17.37
C HIS A 398 -5.38 -12.75 -17.83
N ASP A 399 -5.98 -11.80 -18.56
CA ASP A 399 -7.02 -12.14 -19.55
C ASP A 399 -6.33 -12.47 -20.89
N PRO A 400 -6.49 -13.69 -21.45
CA PRO A 400 -5.91 -14.09 -22.72
C PRO A 400 -6.42 -13.29 -23.94
N ASN A 401 -7.46 -12.47 -23.79
CA ASN A 401 -7.97 -11.58 -24.85
C ASN A 401 -7.29 -10.21 -24.90
N PHE A 402 -6.42 -9.88 -23.93
CA PHE A 402 -5.71 -8.60 -23.91
C PHE A 402 -4.43 -8.62 -24.75
N LEU A 403 -4.48 -7.97 -25.92
CA LEU A 403 -3.37 -7.92 -26.88
C LEU A 403 -2.20 -6.99 -26.48
N TYR A 404 -2.30 -6.21 -25.40
CA TYR A 404 -1.18 -5.36 -24.95
C TYR A 404 -1.29 -4.94 -23.47
N THR A 405 -0.62 -5.66 -22.57
CA THR A 405 -0.33 -5.20 -21.20
C THR A 405 1.17 -4.93 -21.07
N PRO A 406 1.64 -3.67 -21.18
CA PRO A 406 3.00 -3.36 -20.77
C PRO A 406 3.06 -3.53 -19.25
N ARG A 407 3.65 -4.65 -18.79
CA ARG A 407 3.86 -4.92 -17.36
C ARG A 407 4.41 -3.66 -16.67
N ASN A 408 3.77 -3.24 -15.58
CA ASN A 408 4.16 -2.10 -14.75
C ASN A 408 4.06 -0.71 -15.40
N LYS A 409 3.15 -0.49 -16.36
CA LYS A 409 2.83 0.87 -16.83
C LYS A 409 1.31 1.10 -16.85
N PRO A 410 0.82 2.24 -16.31
CA PRO A 410 -0.58 2.62 -16.43
C PRO A 410 -0.85 2.98 -17.90
N VAL A 411 -1.34 2.02 -18.69
CA VAL A 411 -1.66 2.24 -20.09
C VAL A 411 -3.13 1.92 -20.35
N VAL A 412 -3.80 2.86 -21.00
CA VAL A 412 -5.18 2.74 -21.49
C VAL A 412 -5.10 2.24 -22.93
N ALA A 413 -5.68 1.07 -23.20
CA ALA A 413 -5.75 0.48 -24.53
C ALA A 413 -7.11 0.84 -25.16
N LEU A 414 -7.15 1.89 -25.98
CA LEU A 414 -8.36 2.31 -26.66
C LEU A 414 -8.52 1.56 -27.99
N PRO A 415 -9.75 1.16 -28.37
CA PRO A 415 -10.03 0.76 -29.74
C PRO A 415 -9.66 1.91 -30.69
N SER A 416 -9.00 1.57 -31.80
CA SER A 416 -8.56 2.53 -32.81
C SER A 416 -8.86 1.99 -34.20
N GLU A 417 -9.37 2.84 -35.08
CA GLU A 417 -9.61 2.51 -36.47
C GLU A 417 -8.31 2.68 -37.27
N TRP A 418 -7.82 1.59 -37.87
CA TRP A 418 -6.64 1.61 -38.73
C TRP A 418 -7.06 1.38 -40.17
N ALA A 419 -6.89 2.39 -41.02
CA ALA A 419 -7.07 2.27 -42.46
C ALA A 419 -5.71 2.11 -43.15
N ARG A 420 -5.64 1.24 -44.15
CA ARG A 420 -4.45 1.14 -45.01
C ARG A 420 -4.39 2.38 -45.90
N ALA A 421 -3.41 3.23 -45.69
CA ALA A 421 -3.13 4.31 -46.64
C ALA A 421 -2.66 3.70 -47.97
N ASP A 422 -3.31 4.06 -49.08
CA ASP A 422 -2.89 3.60 -50.41
C ASP A 422 -1.46 4.10 -50.70
N ALA A 423 -0.53 3.16 -50.92
CA ALA A 423 0.88 3.45 -51.16
C ALA A 423 1.16 4.25 -52.46
N ARG A 424 0.13 4.59 -53.23
CA ARG A 424 0.24 5.44 -54.44
C ARG A 424 0.31 6.93 -54.15
N ALA A 425 -0.12 7.39 -52.97
CA ALA A 425 -0.02 8.82 -52.61
C ALA A 425 1.36 9.19 -52.02
N VAL A 426 2.08 8.26 -51.40
CA VAL A 426 3.37 8.54 -50.73
C VAL A 426 4.55 8.53 -51.73
N LYS A 427 4.40 7.91 -52.91
CA LYS A 427 5.46 7.84 -53.93
C LYS A 427 5.59 9.08 -54.83
N GLN A 428 4.69 10.05 -54.77
CA GLN A 428 4.79 11.27 -55.60
C GLN A 428 5.60 12.40 -54.96
N GLU A 429 5.82 12.41 -53.64
CA GLU A 429 6.67 13.43 -52.99
C GLU A 429 8.17 13.06 -52.94
N HIS A 430 8.52 11.78 -53.06
CA HIS A 430 9.93 11.33 -53.06
C HIS A 430 10.61 11.36 -54.44
N ALA A 431 9.91 11.81 -55.50
CA ALA A 431 10.48 11.97 -56.85
C ALA A 431 10.71 13.44 -57.25
N ALA A 432 10.51 14.39 -56.33
CA ALA A 432 10.69 15.83 -56.55
C ALA A 432 11.58 16.52 -55.48
N LEU A 433 12.44 15.75 -54.83
CA LEU A 433 13.62 16.19 -54.05
C LEU A 433 14.81 15.38 -54.54
#